data_AF-A0A1X7AIW8-F1
#
_entry.id   AF-A0A1X7AIW8-F1
#
_cell.length_a   1.000
_cell.length_b   1.000
_cell.length_c   1.000
_cell.angle_alpha   90.00
_cell.angle_beta   90.00
_cell.angle_gamma   90.00
#
_symmetry.space_group_name_H-M   'P 1'
#
loop_
_entity.id
_entity.type
_entity.pdbx_description
1 polymer ?
#
loop_
_entity_poly.entity_id
_entity_poly.type
_entity_poly.pdbx_seq_one_letter_code
_entity_poly.pdbx_strand_id
1 'polypeptide(L)'
;MSEPSKIENCLFAFLDAGREGLRQLEVSSPYTGYTFTHDPGQFWSSCLNTDVSRVGKMGITIARESDPFIRQTGDKAHFKRYWLQDRTAARLTLARLNLYRIGRHAEPLSDDLARQLVEQFPEAVTQDKTG
;
A
#
# COMPACT_ATOMS: atom_id res chain seq x y z
N MET A 1 20.24 11.31 7.54
CA MET A 1 18.87 10.77 7.55
C MET A 1 18.94 9.30 7.91
N SER A 2 18.04 8.81 8.77
CA SER A 2 17.92 7.38 9.00
C SER A 2 17.13 6.70 7.87
N GLU A 3 17.33 5.40 7.72
CA GLU A 3 16.60 4.60 6.72
C GLU A 3 15.09 4.61 7.00
N PRO A 4 14.25 4.52 5.95
CA PRO A 4 12.81 4.35 6.10
C PRO A 4 12.47 3.09 6.90
N SER A 5 11.48 3.20 7.78
CA SER A 5 10.98 2.03 8.49
C SER A 5 10.19 1.09 7.56
N LYS A 6 10.07 -0.19 7.92
CA LYS A 6 9.23 -1.14 7.16
C LYS A 6 7.79 -0.64 6.98
N ILE A 7 7.23 0.00 8.01
CA ILE A 7 5.86 0.51 7.94
C ILE A 7 5.76 1.74 7.02
N GLU A 8 6.79 2.59 6.99
CA GLU A 8 6.88 3.69 6.03
C GLU A 8 6.88 3.16 4.58
N ASN A 9 7.75 2.18 4.29
CA ASN A 9 7.80 1.54 2.97
C ASN A 9 6.50 0.82 2.62
N CYS A 10 5.81 0.23 3.61
CA CYS A 10 4.52 -0.42 3.39
C CYS A 10 3.43 0.59 3.00
N LEU A 11 3.35 1.73 3.70
CA LEU A 11 2.39 2.80 3.38
C LEU A 11 2.66 3.37 1.99
N PHE A 12 3.93 3.58 1.66
CA PHE A 12 4.30 4.08 0.35
C PHE A 12 3.98 3.05 -0.75
N ALA A 13 4.30 1.77 -0.54
CA ALA A 13 3.99 0.72 -1.52
C ALA A 13 2.50 0.61 -1.81
N PHE A 14 1.63 0.78 -0.80
CA PHE A 14 0.18 0.80 -1.02
C PHE A 14 -0.31 2.03 -1.79
N LEU A 15 0.34 3.17 -1.63
CA LEU A 15 0.06 4.36 -2.43
C LEU A 15 0.56 4.14 -3.85
N ASP A 16 1.82 3.76 -4.04
CA ASP A 16 2.47 3.59 -5.34
C ASP A 16 1.79 2.51 -6.20
N ALA A 17 1.36 1.39 -5.59
CA ALA A 17 0.68 0.31 -6.29
C ALA A 17 -0.77 0.64 -6.69
N GLY A 18 -1.32 1.75 -6.18
CA GLY A 18 -2.64 2.21 -6.58
C GLY A 18 -3.75 1.18 -6.38
N ARG A 19 -4.62 1.10 -7.38
CA ARG A 19 -5.73 0.13 -7.46
C ARG A 19 -5.28 -1.27 -7.89
N GLU A 20 -4.09 -1.42 -8.47
CA GLU A 20 -3.52 -2.75 -8.73
C GLU A 20 -3.21 -3.43 -7.40
N GLY A 21 -2.75 -2.67 -6.40
CA GLY A 21 -2.51 -3.17 -5.06
C GLY A 21 -1.36 -4.18 -5.00
N LEU A 22 -1.25 -4.85 -3.85
CA LEU A 22 -0.14 -5.72 -3.51
C LEU A 22 -0.61 -7.14 -3.19
N ARG A 23 0.17 -8.12 -3.63
CA ARG A 23 0.09 -9.52 -3.24
C ARG A 23 1.33 -9.96 -2.47
N GLN A 24 1.15 -11.01 -1.68
CA GLN A 24 2.26 -11.61 -0.93
C GLN A 24 3.45 -12.00 -1.82
N LEU A 25 3.22 -12.51 -3.03
CA LEU A 25 4.30 -12.91 -3.94
C LEU A 25 5.19 -11.73 -4.35
N GLU A 26 4.58 -10.60 -4.68
CA GLU A 26 5.26 -9.37 -5.14
C GLU A 26 6.17 -8.80 -4.05
N VAL A 27 5.83 -9.00 -2.77
CA VAL A 27 6.61 -8.48 -1.65
C VAL A 27 7.40 -9.56 -0.90
N SER A 28 7.40 -10.82 -1.33
CA SER A 28 7.86 -11.95 -0.50
C SER A 28 9.38 -12.05 -0.27
N SER A 29 10.20 -11.28 -0.98
CA SER A 29 11.66 -11.40 -0.96
C SER A 29 12.34 -10.06 -0.69
N PRO A 30 13.37 -10.03 0.19
CA PRO A 30 14.15 -8.83 0.46
C PRO A 30 15.05 -8.38 -0.71
N TYR A 31 15.24 -9.22 -1.73
CA TYR A 31 16.10 -8.92 -2.89
C TYR A 31 15.34 -8.40 -4.11
N THR A 32 14.07 -8.78 -4.23
CA THR A 32 13.23 -8.39 -5.37
C THR A 32 12.18 -7.38 -4.94
N GLY A 33 11.42 -7.69 -3.88
CA GLY A 33 10.38 -6.84 -3.31
C GLY A 33 9.39 -6.24 -4.30
N TYR A 34 8.54 -5.37 -3.79
CA TYR A 34 7.83 -4.39 -4.59
C TYR A 34 8.81 -3.26 -4.90
N THR A 35 9.02 -2.97 -6.19
CA THR A 35 9.86 -1.86 -6.64
C THR A 35 8.98 -0.63 -6.80
N PHE A 36 9.35 0.47 -6.16
CA PHE A 36 8.63 1.73 -6.28
C PHE A 36 8.85 2.37 -7.65
N THR A 37 7.82 3.04 -8.15
CA THR A 37 7.84 3.78 -9.41
C THR A 37 8.44 5.16 -9.24
N HIS A 38 8.17 5.82 -8.11
CA HIS A 38 8.48 7.23 -7.90
C HIS A 38 9.67 7.50 -6.95
N ASP A 39 10.21 6.49 -6.27
CA ASP A 39 11.32 6.64 -5.31
C ASP A 39 12.24 5.42 -5.34
N PRO A 40 13.55 5.54 -5.62
CA PRO A 40 14.43 4.38 -5.65
C PRO A 40 14.42 3.58 -4.34
N GLY A 41 13.99 2.32 -4.41
CA GLY A 41 13.95 1.43 -3.26
C GLY A 41 13.03 0.23 -3.47
N GLN A 42 12.93 -0.60 -2.45
CA GLN A 42 12.04 -1.77 -2.46
C GLN A 42 11.31 -1.92 -1.12
N PHE A 43 10.06 -2.37 -1.22
CA PHE A 43 9.31 -2.87 -0.06
C PHE A 43 9.24 -4.39 -0.10
N TRP A 44 9.65 -5.03 1.00
CA TRP A 44 9.47 -6.47 1.17
C TRP A 44 8.72 -6.79 2.47
N SER A 45 8.00 -7.90 2.44
CA SER A 45 7.31 -8.49 3.57
C SER A 45 7.20 -10.00 3.47
N SER A 46 7.63 -10.68 4.53
CA SER A 46 7.37 -12.11 4.72
C SER A 46 5.90 -12.44 5.00
N CYS A 47 5.10 -11.48 5.47
CA CYS A 47 3.69 -11.67 5.79
C CYS A 47 2.90 -10.37 5.60
N LEU A 48 2.49 -10.11 4.36
CA LEU A 48 1.73 -8.93 3.95
C LEU A 48 0.42 -8.81 4.72
N ASN A 49 -0.23 -9.92 5.08
CA ASN A 49 -1.46 -9.87 5.90
C ASN A 49 -1.22 -9.25 7.28
N THR A 50 -0.04 -9.47 7.88
CA THR A 50 0.32 -8.83 9.15
C THR A 50 0.51 -7.33 8.97
N ASP A 51 1.15 -6.91 7.87
CA ASP A 51 1.33 -5.48 7.59
C ASP A 51 -0.01 -4.80 7.27
N VAL A 52 -0.88 -5.43 6.47
CA VAL A 52 -2.27 -4.98 6.22
C VAL A 52 -3.03 -4.82 7.54
N SER A 53 -2.91 -5.77 8.46
CA SER A 53 -3.56 -5.69 9.76
C SER A 53 -3.02 -4.51 10.60
N ARG A 54 -1.72 -4.20 10.50
CA ARG A 54 -1.12 -3.03 11.16
C ARG A 54 -1.61 -1.72 10.54
N VAL A 55 -1.68 -1.65 9.22
CA VAL A 55 -2.23 -0.49 8.49
C VAL A 55 -3.71 -0.28 8.86
N GLY A 56 -4.50 -1.35 8.92
CA GLY A 56 -5.89 -1.30 9.37
C GLY A 56 -6.05 -0.74 10.80
N LYS A 57 -5.15 -1.08 11.73
CA LYS A 57 -5.14 -0.52 13.09
C LYS A 57 -4.87 1.00 13.12
N MET A 58 -4.35 1.58 12.04
CA MET A 58 -4.16 3.03 11.91
C MET A 58 -5.43 3.77 11.46
N GLY A 59 -6.54 3.03 11.23
CA GLY A 59 -7.80 3.56 10.71
C GLY A 59 -7.86 3.59 9.17
N ILE A 60 -6.90 2.99 8.48
CA ILE A 60 -6.84 2.96 7.01
C ILE A 60 -7.64 1.77 6.50
N THR A 61 -8.65 2.04 5.67
CA THR A 61 -9.48 0.99 5.07
C THR A 61 -8.77 0.33 3.89
N ILE A 62 -8.47 -0.97 4.04
CA ILE A 62 -7.85 -1.80 3.02
C ILE A 62 -8.89 -2.72 2.40
N ALA A 63 -9.08 -2.57 1.10
CA ALA A 63 -9.84 -3.49 0.29
C ALA A 63 -9.05 -4.78 0.05
N ARG A 64 -9.76 -5.89 -0.18
CA ARG A 64 -9.13 -7.17 -0.49
C ARG A 64 -10.00 -8.04 -1.36
N GLU A 65 -9.37 -8.79 -2.25
CA GLU A 65 -10.01 -9.86 -3.02
C GLU A 65 -9.13 -11.10 -3.11
N SER A 66 -9.74 -12.23 -3.42
CA SER A 66 -9.01 -13.44 -3.77
C SER A 66 -8.40 -13.28 -5.16
N ASP A 67 -7.09 -13.44 -5.27
CA ASP A 67 -6.35 -13.45 -6.53
C ASP A 67 -5.72 -14.85 -6.72
N PRO A 68 -6.40 -15.75 -7.46
CA PRO A 68 -5.87 -17.09 -7.72
C PRO A 68 -4.67 -17.02 -8.67
N PHE A 69 -3.56 -17.59 -8.24
CA PHE A 69 -2.34 -17.70 -9.03
C PHE A 69 -2.14 -19.14 -9.49
N ILE A 70 -1.94 -19.32 -10.81
CA ILE A 70 -1.63 -20.62 -11.39
C ILE A 70 -0.11 -20.72 -11.49
N ARG A 71 0.46 -21.73 -10.82
CA ARG A 71 1.89 -22.03 -10.91
C ARG A 71 2.23 -22.58 -12.30
N GLN A 72 3.49 -22.50 -12.68
CA GLN A 72 3.98 -23.13 -13.93
C GLN A 72 3.71 -24.64 -13.98
N THR A 73 3.62 -25.30 -12.83
CA THR A 73 3.27 -26.73 -12.69
C THR A 73 1.79 -27.05 -12.91
N GLY A 74 0.93 -26.03 -13.07
CA GLY A 74 -0.53 -26.18 -13.20
C GLY A 74 -1.29 -26.09 -11.87
N ASP A 75 -0.60 -26.11 -10.73
CA ASP A 75 -1.22 -26.02 -9.41
C ASP A 75 -1.79 -24.61 -9.14
N LYS A 76 -2.96 -24.55 -8.49
CA LYS A 76 -3.59 -23.29 -8.09
C LYS A 76 -3.18 -22.93 -6.66
N ALA A 77 -2.67 -21.72 -6.48
CA ALA A 77 -2.46 -21.10 -5.18
C ALA A 77 -3.43 -19.93 -5.01
N HIS A 78 -4.02 -19.80 -3.82
CA HIS A 78 -4.93 -18.70 -3.53
C HIS A 78 -4.19 -17.60 -2.77
N PHE A 79 -3.95 -16.47 -3.43
CA PHE A 79 -3.45 -15.27 -2.78
C PHE A 79 -4.58 -14.29 -2.51
N LYS A 80 -4.30 -13.29 -1.68
CA LYS A 80 -5.13 -12.11 -1.56
C LYS A 80 -4.38 -10.94 -2.17
N ARG A 81 -5.11 -10.14 -2.94
CA ARG A 81 -4.69 -8.83 -3.40
C ARG A 81 -5.27 -7.79 -2.46
N TYR A 82 -4.46 -6.81 -2.07
CA TYR A 82 -4.82 -5.77 -1.13
C TYR A 82 -4.56 -4.39 -1.73
N TRP A 83 -5.47 -3.45 -1.57
CA TRP A 83 -5.30 -2.06 -2.04
C TRP A 83 -6.03 -1.09 -1.10
N LEU A 84 -5.71 0.19 -1.18
CA LEU A 84 -6.46 1.22 -0.45
C LEU A 84 -7.86 1.33 -1.06
N GLN A 85 -8.89 1.29 -0.23
CA GLN A 85 -10.28 1.22 -0.68
C GLN A 85 -10.65 2.37 -1.63
N ASP A 86 -10.32 3.59 -1.21
CA ASP A 86 -10.74 4.84 -1.84
C ASP A 86 -9.75 5.98 -1.54
N ARG A 87 -10.07 7.17 -2.07
CA ARG A 87 -9.29 8.39 -1.90
C ARG A 87 -9.21 8.86 -0.45
N THR A 88 -10.18 8.54 0.39
CA THR A 88 -10.14 8.85 1.82
C THR A 88 -9.06 8.00 2.51
N ALA A 89 -9.04 6.69 2.23
CA ALA A 89 -7.98 5.80 2.69
C ALA A 89 -6.61 6.25 2.17
N ALA A 90 -6.50 6.66 0.90
CA ALA A 90 -5.27 7.18 0.32
C ALA A 90 -4.75 8.44 1.02
N ARG A 91 -5.62 9.42 1.28
CA ARG A 91 -5.26 10.64 2.02
C ARG A 91 -4.76 10.33 3.43
N LEU A 92 -5.42 9.40 4.13
CA LEU A 92 -5.00 8.99 5.47
C LEU A 92 -3.64 8.26 5.43
N THR A 93 -3.43 7.37 4.46
CA THR A 93 -2.14 6.69 4.24
C THR A 93 -1.02 7.70 3.97
N LEU A 94 -1.26 8.68 3.09
CA LEU A 94 -0.31 9.75 2.80
C LEU A 94 0.04 10.58 4.05
N ALA A 95 -0.97 10.94 4.85
CA ALA A 95 -0.75 11.66 6.09
C ALA A 95 0.13 10.86 7.06
N ARG A 96 -0.14 9.54 7.22
CA ARG A 96 0.70 8.66 8.04
C ARG A 96 2.12 8.53 7.50
N LEU A 97 2.28 8.38 6.18
CA LEU A 97 3.59 8.33 5.52
C LEU A 97 4.41 9.58 5.80
N ASN A 98 3.82 10.77 5.60
CA ASN A 98 4.49 12.03 5.87
C ASN A 98 4.86 12.21 7.35
N LEU A 99 4.03 11.71 8.29
CA LEU A 99 4.39 11.69 9.71
C LEU A 99 5.65 10.85 10.00
N TYR A 100 5.78 9.68 9.37
CA TYR A 100 7.01 8.86 9.50
C TYR A 100 8.22 9.55 8.88
N ARG A 101 8.07 10.16 7.70
CA ARG A 101 9.14 10.93 7.03
C ARG A 101 9.63 12.09 7.90
N ILE A 102 8.71 12.89 8.42
CA ILE A 102 9.02 14.00 9.35
C ILE A 102 9.71 13.46 10.60
N GLY A 103 9.19 12.36 11.17
CA GLY A 103 9.75 11.72 12.36
C GLY A 103 11.21 11.26 12.21
N ARG A 104 11.64 10.96 10.98
CA ARG A 104 13.05 10.63 10.66
C ARG A 104 13.85 11.78 10.04
N HIS A 105 13.34 13.00 10.11
CA HIS A 105 13.94 14.20 9.54
C HIS A 105 14.09 14.18 8.01
N ALA A 106 13.18 13.49 7.32
CA ALA A 106 13.03 13.60 5.87
C ALA A 106 11.90 14.57 5.52
N GLU A 107 12.01 15.19 4.35
CA GLU A 107 10.94 16.04 3.84
C GLU A 107 9.68 15.22 3.53
N PRO A 108 8.48 15.75 3.78
CA PRO A 108 7.24 15.20 3.25
C PRO A 108 7.31 14.98 1.74
N LEU A 109 6.45 14.12 1.20
CA LEU A 109 6.31 14.05 -0.26
C LEU A 109 5.86 15.40 -0.83
N SER A 110 6.38 15.77 -2.00
CA SER A 110 5.96 16.99 -2.69
C SER A 110 4.47 16.95 -3.02
N ASP A 111 3.84 18.13 -3.09
CA ASP A 111 2.40 18.23 -3.36
C ASP A 111 2.00 17.56 -4.68
N ASP A 112 2.85 17.64 -5.72
CA ASP A 112 2.60 16.99 -7.00
C ASP A 112 2.60 15.47 -6.90
N LEU A 113 3.61 14.88 -6.23
CA LEU A 113 3.67 13.43 -6.04
C LEU A 113 2.56 12.95 -5.11
N ALA A 114 2.32 13.67 -4.02
CA ALA A 114 1.24 13.39 -3.08
C ALA A 114 -0.13 13.37 -3.79
N ARG A 115 -0.37 14.34 -4.68
CA ARG A 115 -1.58 14.41 -5.50
C ARG A 115 -1.69 13.22 -6.46
N GLN A 116 -0.63 12.93 -7.23
CA GLN A 116 -0.59 11.78 -8.14
C GLN A 116 -0.91 10.46 -7.42
N LEU A 117 -0.27 10.24 -6.27
CA LEU A 117 -0.46 9.04 -5.46
C LEU A 117 -1.87 8.89 -4.90
N VAL A 118 -2.56 9.99 -4.60
CA VAL A 118 -3.93 9.97 -4.04
C VAL A 118 -5.00 9.90 -5.12
N GLU A 119 -4.81 10.60 -6.24
CA GLU A 119 -5.85 10.77 -7.27
C GLU A 119 -6.15 9.50 -8.07
N GLN A 120 -5.22 8.54 -8.12
CA GLN A 120 -5.43 7.23 -8.74
C GLN A 120 -6.49 6.36 -8.02
N PHE A 121 -6.93 6.75 -6.82
CA PHE A 121 -7.99 6.08 -6.08
C PHE A 121 -9.35 6.74 -6.33
N PRO A 122 -10.44 5.93 -6.43
CA PRO A 122 -11.78 6.46 -6.62
C PRO A 122 -12.25 7.26 -5.40
N GLU A 123 -13.18 8.19 -5.61
CA GLU A 123 -13.88 8.84 -4.49
C GLU A 123 -14.64 7.81 -3.66
N ALA A 124 -14.80 8.11 -2.36
CA ALA A 124 -15.57 7.24 -1.48
C ALA A 124 -17.04 7.23 -1.95
N VAL A 125 -17.59 6.04 -2.20
CA VAL A 125 -19.02 5.91 -2.48
C VAL A 125 -19.76 6.17 -1.18
N THR A 126 -20.38 7.35 -1.09
CA THR A 126 -21.30 7.64 0.00
C THR A 126 -22.52 6.75 -0.24
N GLN A 127 -22.66 5.67 0.53
CA GLN A 127 -23.91 4.93 0.53
C GLN A 127 -24.95 5.82 1.22
N ASP A 128 -25.72 6.55 0.41
CA ASP A 128 -26.97 7.15 0.87
C ASP A 128 -27.81 6.03 1.46
N LYS A 129 -27.97 6.06 2.77
CA LYS A 129 -28.94 5.24 3.48
C LYS A 129 -30.33 5.78 3.13
N THR A 130 -30.87 5.36 2.01
CA THR A 130 -32.31 5.47 1.78
C THR A 130 -32.98 4.38 2.62
N GLY A 131 -33.38 4.77 3.83
CA GLY A 131 -34.26 4.02 4.72
C GLY A 131 -35.51 4.82 4.98
#